data_AF-A0A953S6C9-F1
#
_entry.id   AF-A0A953S6C9-F1
#
_cell.length_a   1.000
_cell.length_b   1.000
_cell.length_c   1.000
_cell.angle_alpha   90.00
_cell.angle_beta   90.00
_cell.angle_gamma   90.00
#
_symmetry.space_group_name_H-M   'P 1'
#
loop_
_entity.id
_entity.type
_entity.pdbx_description
1 polymer ?
#
loop_
_entity_poly.entity_id
_entity_poly.type
_entity_poly.pdbx_seq_one_letter_code
_entity_poly.pdbx_strand_id
1 'polypeptide(L)'
;MSPLTAGRLRRKARRFRFERLAATFASVPTFGAFALGFVAGTIFGDIALCRIGCAIIAASLAYTTYRLLRSDWSLDRASDCITHYRAHLVRRRDFLRRFPYWGGLPAASGVVLATLGWLLAEPDRWFDAASAGILGVGLQIALWASNNRTAAQLQKEIDLLEAA
;
A
#
# COMPACT_ATOMS: atom_id res chain seq x y z
N MET A 1 16.15 -32.60 5.61
CA MET A 1 16.69 -31.44 4.85
C MET A 1 18.19 -31.37 5.02
N SER A 2 18.94 -31.15 3.94
CA SER A 2 20.40 -31.01 4.05
C SER A 2 20.77 -29.69 4.76
N PRO A 3 21.83 -29.63 5.58
CA PRO A 3 22.25 -28.38 6.23
C PRO A 3 22.58 -27.26 5.20
N LEU A 4 22.95 -27.63 3.98
CA LEU A 4 23.19 -26.72 2.85
C LEU A 4 21.91 -26.05 2.32
N THR A 5 20.76 -26.72 2.35
CA THR A 5 19.47 -26.14 1.93
C THR A 5 18.91 -25.16 2.97
N ALA A 6 19.06 -25.48 4.26
CA ALA A 6 18.67 -24.58 5.35
C ALA A 6 19.47 -23.26 5.34
N GLY A 7 20.78 -23.31 5.06
CA GLY A 7 21.62 -22.12 4.95
C GLY A 7 21.23 -21.18 3.81
N ARG A 8 20.88 -21.73 2.63
CA ARG A 8 20.41 -20.94 1.48
C ARG A 8 19.07 -20.26 1.77
N LEU A 9 18.13 -20.99 2.38
CA LEU A 9 16.82 -20.44 2.76
C LEU A 9 16.95 -19.28 3.76
N ARG A 10 17.82 -19.41 4.78
CA ARG A 10 18.08 -18.32 5.73
C ARG A 10 18.65 -17.06 5.06
N ARG A 11 19.58 -17.21 4.11
CA ARG A 11 20.13 -16.07 3.36
C ARG A 11 19.06 -15.41 2.49
N LYS A 12 18.23 -16.20 1.79
CA LYS A 12 17.12 -15.69 0.98
C LYS A 12 16.10 -14.94 1.84
N ALA A 13 15.71 -15.49 2.98
CA ALA A 13 14.80 -14.85 3.93
C ALA A 13 15.36 -13.53 4.49
N ARG A 14 16.66 -13.47 4.84
CA ARG A 14 17.31 -12.22 5.28
C ARG A 14 17.35 -11.16 4.18
N ARG A 15 17.73 -11.55 2.95
CA ARG A 15 17.77 -10.64 1.81
C ARG A 15 16.39 -10.05 1.52
N PHE A 16 15.37 -10.92 1.48
CA PHE A 16 13.98 -10.49 1.30
C PHE A 16 13.52 -9.52 2.39
N ARG A 17 13.89 -9.78 3.66
CA ARG A 17 13.60 -8.86 4.77
C ARG A 17 14.28 -7.50 4.59
N PHE A 18 15.53 -7.48 4.14
CA PHE A 18 16.28 -6.23 3.95
C PHE A 18 15.72 -5.41 2.78
N GLU A 19 15.49 -6.05 1.63
CA GLU A 19 14.86 -5.41 0.46
C GLU A 19 13.47 -4.84 0.80
N ARG A 20 12.68 -5.56 1.62
CA ARG A 20 11.40 -5.08 2.13
C ARG A 20 11.56 -3.86 3.04
N LEU A 21 12.44 -3.93 4.04
CA LEU A 21 12.64 -2.81 4.95
C LEU A 21 13.11 -1.57 4.19
N ALA A 22 13.98 -1.72 3.19
CA ALA A 22 14.38 -0.63 2.30
C ALA A 22 13.19 -0.06 1.52
N ALA A 23 12.35 -0.91 0.93
CA ALA A 23 11.16 -0.48 0.21
C ALA A 23 10.15 0.24 1.12
N THR A 24 9.92 -0.27 2.33
CA THR A 24 9.06 0.36 3.33
C THR A 24 9.63 1.70 3.76
N PHE A 25 10.94 1.77 4.04
CA PHE A 25 11.63 2.99 4.42
C PHE A 25 11.59 4.06 3.33
N ALA A 26 11.62 3.66 2.05
CA ALA A 26 11.41 4.58 0.93
C ALA A 26 9.94 5.02 0.79
N SER A 27 8.99 4.12 1.01
CA SER A 27 7.56 4.40 0.82
C SER A 27 6.93 5.28 1.91
N VAL A 28 7.36 5.14 3.17
CA VAL A 28 6.84 5.88 4.32
C VAL A 28 6.96 7.40 4.15
N PRO A 29 8.13 7.99 3.82
CA PRO A 29 8.23 9.44 3.62
C PRO A 29 7.41 9.90 2.43
N THR A 30 7.31 9.10 1.36
CA THR A 30 6.45 9.43 0.21
C THR A 30 4.99 9.50 0.63
N PHE A 31 4.44 8.47 1.27
CA PHE A 31 3.06 8.47 1.74
C PHE A 31 2.82 9.55 2.81
N GLY A 32 3.79 9.80 3.68
CA GLY A 32 3.75 10.89 4.67
C GLY A 32 3.67 12.26 4.01
N ALA A 33 4.50 12.52 2.99
CA ALA A 33 4.46 13.78 2.24
C ALA A 33 3.12 13.99 1.54
N PHE A 34 2.58 12.96 0.87
CA PHE A 34 1.25 13.04 0.28
C PHE A 34 0.17 13.28 1.35
N ALA A 35 0.23 12.57 2.47
CA ALA A 35 -0.73 12.75 3.56
C ALA A 35 -0.72 14.19 4.08
N LEU A 36 0.46 14.78 4.28
CA LEU A 36 0.60 16.19 4.69
C LEU A 36 0.03 17.16 3.65
N GLY A 37 0.25 16.90 2.36
CA GLY A 37 -0.34 17.70 1.28
C GLY A 37 -1.87 17.68 1.32
N PHE A 38 -2.48 16.51 1.52
CA PHE A 38 -3.93 16.40 1.67
C PHE A 38 -4.45 17.02 2.96
N VAL A 39 -3.70 16.93 4.08
CA VAL A 39 -4.04 17.65 5.33
C VAL A 39 -4.04 19.16 5.11
N ALA A 40 -3.09 19.71 4.35
CA ALA A 40 -3.16 21.12 3.98
C ALA A 40 -4.46 21.42 3.20
N GLY A 41 -4.84 20.55 2.25
CA GLY A 41 -6.11 20.65 1.52
C GLY A 41 -7.36 20.59 2.42
N THR A 42 -7.33 19.88 3.55
CA THR A 42 -8.46 19.88 4.51
C THR A 42 -8.59 21.16 5.31
N ILE A 43 -7.48 21.86 5.53
CA ILE A 43 -7.44 23.10 6.33
C ILE A 43 -7.76 24.30 5.44
N PHE A 44 -7.14 24.36 4.26
CA PHE A 44 -7.18 25.53 3.37
C PHE A 44 -8.19 25.42 2.21
N GLY A 45 -8.89 24.30 2.06
CA GLY A 45 -9.88 24.15 0.99
C GLY A 45 -11.12 25.01 1.22
N ASP A 46 -11.58 25.74 0.20
CA ASP A 46 -12.73 26.64 0.30
C ASP A 46 -14.07 25.90 0.39
N ILE A 47 -14.19 24.74 -0.26
CA ILE A 47 -15.42 23.95 -0.32
C ILE A 47 -15.39 22.77 0.65
N ALA A 48 -16.44 22.62 1.46
CA ALA A 48 -16.59 21.52 2.42
C ALA A 48 -16.43 20.14 1.79
N LEU A 49 -16.98 19.92 0.58
CA LEU A 49 -16.85 18.66 -0.15
C LEU A 49 -15.39 18.32 -0.49
N CYS A 50 -14.60 19.33 -0.93
CA CYS A 50 -13.18 19.17 -1.20
C CYS A 50 -12.41 18.82 0.08
N ARG A 51 -12.69 19.53 1.19
CA ARG A 51 -12.07 19.27 2.50
C ARG A 51 -12.36 17.86 3.00
N ILE A 52 -13.60 17.38 2.86
CA ILE A 52 -13.99 16.00 3.23
C ILE A 52 -13.24 14.99 2.37
N GLY A 53 -13.18 15.20 1.05
CA GLY A 53 -12.43 14.34 0.13
C GLY A 53 -10.94 14.24 0.52
N CYS A 54 -10.30 15.39 0.72
CA CYS A 54 -8.91 15.48 1.19
C CYS A 54 -8.72 14.78 2.55
N ALA A 55 -9.67 14.90 3.48
CA ALA A 55 -9.59 14.26 4.80
C ALA A 55 -9.64 12.74 4.69
N ILE A 56 -10.51 12.21 3.84
CA ILE A 56 -10.61 10.78 3.57
C ILE A 56 -9.30 10.27 2.94
N ILE A 57 -8.73 11.00 1.98
CA ILE A 57 -7.45 10.62 1.36
C ILE A 57 -6.34 10.62 2.42
N ALA A 58 -6.20 11.70 3.20
CA ALA A 58 -5.19 11.81 4.24
C ALA A 58 -5.31 10.68 5.28
N ALA A 59 -6.53 10.39 5.76
CA ALA A 59 -6.78 9.30 6.68
C ALA A 59 -6.43 7.93 6.07
N SER A 60 -6.74 7.72 4.80
CA SER A 60 -6.43 6.49 4.06
C SER A 60 -4.92 6.28 3.90
N LEU A 61 -4.17 7.36 3.61
CA LEU A 61 -2.72 7.34 3.49
C LEU A 61 -2.05 7.10 4.85
N ALA A 62 -2.52 7.77 5.90
CA ALA A 62 -2.04 7.56 7.27
C ALA A 62 -2.30 6.12 7.72
N TYR A 63 -3.51 5.60 7.47
CA TYR A 63 -3.87 4.23 7.79
C TYR A 63 -3.03 3.21 7.00
N THR A 64 -2.79 3.47 5.72
CA THR A 64 -1.95 2.62 4.87
C THR A 64 -0.51 2.59 5.38
N THR A 65 0.04 3.75 5.73
CA THR A 65 1.39 3.87 6.30
C THR A 65 1.48 3.12 7.63
N TYR A 66 0.50 3.31 8.53
CA TYR A 66 0.39 2.58 9.79
C TYR A 66 0.35 1.06 9.57
N ARG A 67 -0.49 0.59 8.64
CA ARG A 67 -0.60 -0.85 8.33
C ARG A 67 0.67 -1.42 7.74
N LEU A 68 1.36 -0.69 6.86
CA LEU A 68 2.65 -1.11 6.30
C LEU A 68 3.69 -1.28 7.40
N LEU A 69 3.87 -0.25 8.25
CA LEU A 69 4.78 -0.31 9.39
C LEU A 69 4.46 -1.47 10.34
N ARG A 70 3.18 -1.63 10.70
CA ARG A 70 2.75 -2.71 11.59
C ARG A 70 2.96 -4.10 10.98
N SER A 71 2.74 -4.26 9.67
CA SER A 71 2.94 -5.53 8.96
C SER A 71 4.41 -5.95 8.89
N ASP A 72 5.33 -4.98 8.95
CA ASP A 72 6.77 -5.21 8.86
C ASP A 72 7.38 -5.51 10.23
N TRP A 73 6.74 -5.04 11.31
CA TRP A 73 7.24 -5.15 12.69
C TRP A 73 6.69 -6.34 13.48
N SER A 74 5.72 -7.11 12.95
CA SER A 74 5.25 -8.31 13.65
C SER A 74 6.34 -9.39 13.68
N LEU A 75 7.08 -9.46 14.78
CA LEU A 75 8.09 -10.49 15.06
C LEU A 75 7.40 -11.80 15.46
N ASP A 76 7.24 -12.71 14.52
CA ASP A 76 6.76 -14.05 14.84
C ASP A 76 7.86 -14.90 15.50
N ARG A 77 7.59 -15.36 16.71
CA ARG A 77 8.39 -16.39 17.41
C ARG A 77 8.02 -17.77 16.85
N ALA A 78 8.52 -18.12 15.68
CA ALA A 78 8.39 -19.47 15.14
C ALA A 78 9.64 -20.30 15.50
N SER A 79 9.44 -21.55 15.92
CA SER A 79 10.50 -22.50 16.26
C SER A 79 11.23 -23.06 15.03
N ASP A 80 10.62 -22.99 13.84
CA ASP A 80 11.18 -23.51 12.58
C ASP A 80 11.24 -22.45 11.48
N CYS A 81 12.37 -22.41 10.76
CA CYS A 81 12.70 -21.40 9.76
C CYS A 81 11.79 -21.44 8.52
N ILE A 82 11.38 -22.64 8.09
CA ILE A 82 10.58 -22.83 6.86
C ILE A 82 9.13 -22.45 7.10
N THR A 83 8.55 -22.97 8.18
CA THR A 83 7.20 -22.64 8.61
C THR A 83 7.06 -21.13 8.84
N HIS A 84 8.07 -20.50 9.45
CA HIS A 84 8.11 -19.04 9.59
C HIS A 84 8.09 -18.31 8.25
N TYR A 85 8.96 -18.70 7.32
CA TYR A 85 9.08 -18.07 6.01
C TYR A 85 7.79 -18.25 5.20
N ARG A 86 7.20 -19.45 5.17
CA ARG A 86 5.91 -19.71 4.50
C ARG A 86 4.78 -18.88 5.09
N ALA A 87 4.60 -18.90 6.41
CA ALA A 87 3.55 -18.13 7.08
C ALA A 87 3.70 -16.61 6.84
N HIS A 88 4.94 -16.15 6.70
CA HIS A 88 5.23 -14.77 6.35
C HIS A 88 4.84 -14.44 4.89
N LEU A 89 5.18 -15.29 3.92
CA LEU A 89 4.78 -15.10 2.51
C LEU A 89 3.25 -15.08 2.35
N VAL A 90 2.55 -16.00 3.01
CA VAL A 90 1.07 -16.09 3.00
C VAL A 90 0.44 -14.80 3.54
N ARG A 91 0.88 -14.34 4.72
CA ARG A 91 0.38 -13.07 5.28
C ARG A 91 0.63 -11.88 4.37
N ARG A 92 1.78 -11.82 3.70
CA ARG A 92 2.09 -10.72 2.78
C ARG A 92 1.22 -10.77 1.52
N ARG A 93 1.02 -11.96 0.94
CA ARG A 93 0.10 -12.16 -0.19
C ARG A 93 -1.30 -11.69 0.17
N ASP A 94 -1.80 -12.10 1.32
CA ASP A 94 -3.17 -11.76 1.75
C ASP A 94 -3.31 -10.27 2.09
N PHE A 95 -2.28 -9.68 2.69
CA PHE A 95 -2.21 -8.24 2.93
C PHE A 95 -2.32 -7.44 1.63
N LEU A 96 -1.54 -7.82 0.61
CA LEU A 96 -1.54 -7.16 -0.71
C LEU A 96 -2.85 -7.38 -1.47
N ARG A 97 -3.39 -8.60 -1.47
CA ARG A 97 -4.69 -8.90 -2.10
C ARG A 97 -5.85 -8.11 -1.50
N ARG A 98 -5.77 -7.81 -0.20
CA ARG A 98 -6.80 -7.03 0.49
C ARG A 98 -6.62 -5.52 0.35
N PHE A 99 -5.53 -5.04 -0.25
CA PHE A 99 -5.24 -3.61 -0.43
C PHE A 99 -6.41 -2.78 -0.97
N PRO A 100 -7.17 -3.24 -1.99
CA PRO A 100 -8.33 -2.49 -2.48
C PRO A 100 -9.34 -2.16 -1.39
N TYR A 101 -9.57 -3.06 -0.44
CA TYR A 101 -10.60 -2.88 0.58
C TYR A 101 -10.16 -1.97 1.72
N TRP A 102 -8.91 -2.07 2.16
CA TRP A 102 -8.44 -1.34 3.34
C TRP A 102 -7.70 -0.04 3.04
N GLY A 103 -7.20 0.15 1.80
CA GLY A 103 -6.46 1.36 1.40
C GLY A 103 -6.96 1.97 0.10
N GLY A 104 -7.15 1.15 -0.94
CA GLY A 104 -7.48 1.63 -2.29
C GLY A 104 -8.84 2.29 -2.41
N LEU A 105 -9.92 1.61 -2.00
CA LEU A 105 -11.30 2.10 -2.10
C LEU A 105 -11.55 3.35 -1.25
N PRO A 106 -11.13 3.41 0.03
CA PRO A 106 -11.21 4.64 0.81
C PRO A 106 -10.53 5.82 0.12
N ALA A 107 -9.29 5.64 -0.35
CA ALA A 107 -8.57 6.69 -1.05
C ALA A 107 -9.25 7.10 -2.36
N ALA A 108 -9.74 6.13 -3.15
CA ALA A 108 -10.46 6.42 -4.39
C ALA A 108 -11.76 7.21 -4.15
N SER A 109 -12.52 6.87 -3.10
CA SER A 109 -13.72 7.63 -2.74
C SER A 109 -13.38 9.07 -2.34
N GLY A 110 -12.28 9.27 -1.61
CA GLY A 110 -11.77 10.60 -1.28
C GLY A 110 -11.34 11.39 -2.52
N VAL A 111 -10.70 10.75 -3.50
CA VAL A 111 -10.33 11.37 -4.79
C VAL A 111 -11.58 11.84 -5.52
N VAL A 112 -12.61 11.01 -5.64
CA VAL A 112 -13.87 11.38 -6.31
C VAL A 112 -14.51 12.59 -5.63
N LEU A 113 -14.61 12.60 -4.30
CA LEU A 113 -15.18 13.71 -3.54
C LEU A 113 -14.35 15.00 -3.67
N ALA A 114 -13.02 14.89 -3.61
CA ALA A 114 -12.12 16.02 -3.78
C ALA A 114 -12.24 16.63 -5.18
N THR A 115 -12.27 15.79 -6.22
CA THR A 115 -12.44 16.23 -7.62
C THR A 115 -13.79 16.89 -7.85
N LEU A 116 -14.88 16.32 -7.34
CA LEU A 116 -16.21 16.94 -7.43
C LEU A 116 -16.26 18.26 -6.67
N GLY A 117 -15.65 18.32 -5.48
CA GLY A 117 -15.56 19.55 -4.69
C GLY A 117 -14.80 20.66 -5.42
N TRP A 118 -13.69 20.33 -6.09
CA TRP A 118 -12.94 21.27 -6.92
C TRP A 118 -13.74 21.71 -8.14
N LEU A 119 -14.36 20.78 -8.86
CA LEU A 119 -15.18 21.10 -10.03
C LEU A 119 -16.35 22.05 -9.68
N LEU A 120 -16.94 21.91 -8.49
CA LEU A 120 -17.98 22.81 -8.01
C LEU A 120 -17.44 24.18 -7.58
N ALA A 121 -16.18 24.27 -7.15
CA ALA A 121 -15.54 25.53 -6.76
C ALA A 121 -15.11 26.35 -7.98
N GLU A 122 -14.54 25.66 -8.97
CA GLU A 122 -13.92 26.27 -10.15
C GLU A 122 -14.40 25.53 -11.40
N PRO A 123 -15.66 25.71 -11.83
CA PRO A 123 -16.23 24.99 -12.96
C PRO A 123 -15.50 25.29 -14.27
N ASP A 124 -14.94 26.49 -14.43
CA ASP A 124 -14.16 26.88 -15.61
C ASP A 124 -12.86 26.06 -15.76
N ARG A 125 -12.37 25.46 -14.66
CA ARG A 125 -11.16 24.64 -14.61
C ARG A 125 -11.46 23.14 -14.57
N TRP A 126 -12.59 22.73 -15.15
CA TRP A 126 -13.02 21.33 -15.18
C TRP A 126 -11.98 20.38 -15.78
N PHE A 127 -11.16 20.83 -16.74
CA PHE A 127 -10.10 20.02 -17.33
C PHE A 127 -8.98 19.69 -16.32
N ASP A 128 -8.59 20.67 -15.51
CA ASP A 128 -7.61 20.48 -14.43
C ASP A 128 -8.16 19.51 -13.38
N ALA A 129 -9.40 19.72 -12.95
CA ALA A 129 -10.06 18.85 -11.97
C ALA A 129 -10.21 17.40 -12.51
N ALA A 130 -10.63 17.24 -13.76
CA ALA A 130 -10.76 15.94 -14.41
C ALA A 130 -9.42 15.23 -14.54
N SER A 131 -8.36 15.94 -14.98
CA SER A 131 -7.03 15.35 -15.12
C SER A 131 -6.45 14.92 -13.76
N ALA A 132 -6.64 15.71 -12.71
CA ALA A 132 -6.25 15.36 -11.35
C ALA A 132 -7.03 14.13 -10.83
N GLY A 133 -8.34 14.08 -11.08
CA GLY A 133 -9.19 12.94 -10.72
C GLY A 133 -8.77 11.65 -11.44
N ILE A 134 -8.55 11.72 -12.76
CA ILE A 134 -8.06 10.60 -13.57
C ILE A 134 -6.70 10.13 -13.07
N LEU A 135 -5.78 11.06 -12.77
CA LEU A 135 -4.47 10.72 -12.24
C LEU A 135 -4.57 10.05 -10.86
N GLY A 136 -5.43 10.56 -9.98
CA GLY A 136 -5.66 9.98 -8.65
C GLY A 136 -6.23 8.57 -8.71
N VAL A 137 -7.26 8.35 -9.54
CA VAL A 137 -7.85 7.01 -9.76
C VAL A 137 -6.86 6.09 -10.47
N GLY A 138 -6.16 6.57 -11.49
CA GLY A 138 -5.15 5.83 -12.24
C GLY A 138 -4.01 5.34 -11.34
N LEU A 139 -3.57 6.16 -10.39
CA LEU A 139 -2.59 5.77 -9.39
C LEU A 139 -3.09 4.61 -8.51
N GLN A 140 -4.35 4.64 -8.07
CA GLN A 140 -4.93 3.54 -7.29
C GLN A 140 -4.99 2.23 -8.10
N ILE A 141 -5.36 2.31 -9.38
CA ILE A 141 -5.37 1.16 -10.29
C ILE A 141 -3.95 0.61 -10.47
N ALA A 142 -2.95 1.49 -10.68
CA ALA A 142 -1.56 1.09 -10.82
C ALA A 142 -1.02 0.41 -9.56
N LEU A 143 -1.33 0.93 -8.37
CA LEU A 143 -0.98 0.32 -7.09
C LEU A 143 -1.64 -1.05 -6.92
N TRP A 144 -2.93 -1.17 -7.26
CA TRP A 144 -3.64 -2.45 -7.23
C TRP A 144 -3.01 -3.49 -8.17
N ALA A 145 -2.73 -3.11 -9.41
CA ALA A 145 -2.09 -3.99 -10.39
C ALA A 145 -0.69 -4.44 -9.93
N SER A 146 0.11 -3.52 -9.39
CA SER A 146 1.42 -3.81 -8.81
C SER A 146 1.34 -4.78 -7.62
N ASN A 147 0.38 -4.54 -6.71
CA ASN A 147 0.14 -5.40 -5.56
C ASN A 147 -0.30 -6.80 -5.98
N ASN A 148 -1.17 -6.92 -6.98
CA ASN A 148 -1.59 -8.22 -7.53
C ASN A 148 -0.46 -8.99 -8.19
N ARG A 149 0.39 -8.31 -8.97
CA ARG A 149 1.59 -8.94 -9.57
C ARG A 149 2.52 -9.48 -8.49
N THR A 150 2.75 -8.69 -7.45
CA THR A 150 3.58 -9.08 -6.31
C THR A 150 2.94 -10.25 -5.55
N ALA A 151 1.63 -10.21 -5.29
CA ALA A 151 0.91 -11.31 -4.66
C ALA A 151 0.97 -12.61 -5.47
N ALA A 152 0.93 -12.52 -6.81
CA ALA A 152 1.09 -13.68 -7.69
C ALA A 152 2.51 -14.25 -7.65
N GLN A 153 3.54 -13.41 -7.58
CA GLN A 153 4.93 -13.85 -7.39
C GLN A 153 5.10 -14.56 -6.04
N LEU A 154 4.53 -13.99 -4.97
CA LEU A 154 4.56 -14.61 -3.65
C LEU A 154 3.85 -15.98 -3.63
N GLN A 155 2.74 -16.11 -4.36
CA GLN A 155 2.05 -17.40 -4.51
C GLN A 155 2.96 -18.45 -5.13
N LYS A 156 3.65 -18.12 -6.23
CA LYS A 156 4.60 -19.04 -6.87
C LYS A 156 5.72 -19.48 -5.91
N GLU A 157 6.22 -18.58 -5.06
CA GLU A 157 7.21 -18.95 -4.05
C GLU A 157 6.64 -19.89 -2.98
N ILE A 158 5.38 -19.70 -2.57
CA ILE A 158 4.70 -20.59 -1.63
C ILE A 158 4.54 -21.99 -2.25
N ASP A 159 4.07 -22.06 -3.50
CA ASP A 159 3.85 -23.34 -4.21
C ASP A 159 5.17 -24.13 -4.35
N LEU A 160 6.28 -23.44 -4.63
CA LEU A 160 7.62 -24.06 -4.67
C LEU A 160 8.10 -24.61 -3.33
N LEU A 161 7.68 -24.00 -2.21
CA LEU A 161 8.00 -24.49 -0.87
C LEU A 161 7.12 -25.67 -0.45
N GLU A 162 5.92 -25.81 -1.03
CA GLU A 162 5.02 -26.93 -0.77
C GLU A 162 5.41 -28.19 -1.56
N ALA A 163 6.05 -28.01 -2.71
CA ALA A 163 6.54 -29.10 -3.55
C ALA A 163 7.91 -29.68 -3.14
N ALA A 164 8.61 -29.04 -2.19
CA ALA A 164 9.97 -29.37 -1.76
C ALA A 164 10.02 -30.10 -0.42
#